data_AF-U6L847-F1
#
_entry.id   AF-U6L847-F1
#
_cell.length_a   1.000
_cell.length_b   1.000
_cell.length_c   1.000
_cell.angle_alpha   90.00
_cell.angle_beta   90.00
_cell.angle_gamma   90.00
#
_symmetry.space_group_name_H-M   'P 1'
#
loop_
_entity.id
_entity.type
_entity.pdbx_description
1 polymer ?
#
loop_
_entity_poly.entity_id
_entity_poly.type
_entity_poly.pdbx_seq_one_letter_code
_entity_poly.pdbx_strand_id
1 'polypeptide(L)'
;DAWALPAFSTFAETIKKETEEEQQQQQQQQQLQLYGVRTPEVAEAGVARELQRQKEAKNKEALPFVSLTEEEFVTSGSVPFSVYLEYLRSGGGLLLLLLSLLLLLLGSVLLLLSNLLLSAWADRKLQLTDAAALSLFAALGGLHLLFSAAGFLRVAAAAVAAAKHFHHSLVQTLIDAPLSFFDSTPVGRVLQRLLRCMSTLDEQLPASLLSFYTTLVTCCCCLLLVGCCLPLFLLAAAPLLLLYLRVQQSFVPTSRQLQRLEAAAKGPLLSFFLELLEGRETIAALQQQQQQLLLAHAKADCSTKLSYLSLAVNRWLAWLLLLLLLLLQQKALFPQEWGDLLLLLLSLLRSNLIG
;
A
#
# COMPACT_ATOMS: atom_id res chain seq x y z
N ASP A 1 -16.63 -9.44 -13.61
CA ASP A 1 -15.73 -8.87 -14.63
C ASP A 1 -16.28 -7.68 -15.42
N ALA A 2 -17.59 -7.42 -15.48
CA ALA A 2 -18.13 -6.31 -16.32
C ALA A 2 -18.70 -5.08 -15.57
N TRP A 3 -18.83 -5.07 -14.25
CA TRP A 3 -19.57 -4.01 -13.53
C TRP A 3 -18.69 -3.00 -12.78
N ALA A 4 -17.43 -3.34 -12.44
CA ALA A 4 -16.56 -2.47 -11.64
C ALA A 4 -15.59 -1.62 -12.46
N LEU A 5 -15.13 -2.12 -13.61
CA LEU A 5 -14.17 -1.43 -14.47
C LEU A 5 -14.75 -0.22 -15.22
N PRO A 6 -15.97 -0.28 -15.80
CA PRO A 6 -16.52 0.84 -16.55
C PRO A 6 -16.89 1.99 -15.62
N ALA A 7 -17.51 1.71 -14.46
CA ALA A 7 -17.92 2.76 -13.53
C ALA A 7 -16.73 3.54 -12.96
N PHE A 8 -15.60 2.87 -12.71
CA PHE A 8 -14.41 3.52 -12.17
C PHE A 8 -13.59 4.28 -13.24
N SER A 9 -13.52 3.77 -14.47
CA SER A 9 -12.94 4.53 -15.60
C SER A 9 -13.78 5.75 -15.94
N THR A 10 -15.11 5.59 -15.93
CA THR A 10 -16.04 6.71 -16.15
C THR A 10 -15.90 7.72 -15.01
N PHE A 11 -15.83 7.28 -13.75
CA PHE A 11 -15.62 8.17 -12.61
C PHE A 11 -14.26 8.89 -12.64
N ALA A 12 -13.19 8.21 -13.03
CA ALA A 12 -11.87 8.82 -13.19
C ALA A 12 -11.84 9.83 -14.35
N GLU A 13 -12.52 9.55 -15.45
CA GLU A 13 -12.71 10.49 -16.57
C GLU A 13 -13.61 11.66 -16.17
N THR A 14 -14.66 11.43 -15.37
CA THR A 14 -15.54 12.48 -14.84
C THR A 14 -14.77 13.41 -13.92
N ILE A 15 -13.99 12.87 -12.96
CA ILE A 15 -13.14 13.69 -12.09
C ILE A 15 -12.09 14.43 -12.91
N LYS A 16 -11.48 13.80 -13.92
CA LYS A 16 -10.50 14.47 -14.78
C LYS A 16 -11.14 15.63 -15.56
N LYS A 17 -12.34 15.44 -16.13
CA LYS A 17 -13.09 16.49 -16.82
C LYS A 17 -13.54 17.60 -15.88
N GLU A 18 -14.07 17.26 -14.70
CA GLU A 18 -14.45 18.25 -13.68
C GLU A 18 -13.23 19.05 -13.21
N THR A 19 -12.07 18.40 -13.02
CA THR A 19 -10.82 19.08 -12.63
C THR A 19 -10.31 19.99 -13.75
N GLU A 20 -10.43 19.59 -15.01
CA GLU A 20 -10.04 20.40 -16.17
C GLU A 20 -11.00 21.59 -16.39
N GLU A 21 -12.31 21.40 -16.19
CA GLU A 21 -13.32 22.46 -16.27
C GLU A 21 -13.19 23.46 -15.11
N GLU A 22 -12.96 22.99 -13.87
CA GLU A 22 -12.68 23.85 -12.71
C GLU A 22 -11.39 24.67 -12.91
N GLN A 23 -10.34 24.07 -13.48
CA GLN A 23 -9.10 24.79 -13.81
C GLN A 23 -9.31 25.84 -14.91
N GLN A 24 -10.12 25.54 -15.92
CA GLN A 24 -10.46 26.51 -16.97
C GLN A 24 -11.30 27.66 -16.44
N GLN A 25 -12.30 27.39 -15.57
CA GLN A 25 -13.11 28.42 -14.94
C GLN A 25 -12.29 29.29 -13.98
N GLN A 26 -11.36 28.70 -13.22
CA GLN A 26 -10.45 29.44 -12.35
C GLN A 26 -9.46 30.31 -13.15
N GLN A 27 -8.94 29.83 -14.28
CA GLN A 27 -8.11 30.63 -15.17
C GLN A 27 -8.91 31.79 -15.80
N GLN A 28 -10.16 31.54 -16.19
CA GLN A 28 -11.02 32.57 -16.77
C GLN A 28 -11.40 33.63 -15.72
N GLN A 29 -11.67 33.23 -14.47
CA GLN A 29 -11.90 34.15 -13.35
C GLN A 29 -10.64 34.94 -12.97
N GLN A 30 -9.46 34.32 -12.97
CA GLN A 30 -8.19 35.01 -12.74
C GLN A 30 -7.90 36.04 -13.84
N GLN A 31 -8.20 35.74 -15.10
CA GLN A 31 -8.04 36.69 -16.21
C GLN A 31 -9.03 37.86 -16.13
N LEU A 32 -10.27 37.62 -15.70
CA LEU A 32 -11.27 38.67 -15.48
C LEU A 32 -10.92 39.59 -14.30
N GLN A 33 -10.27 39.05 -13.25
CA GLN A 33 -9.79 39.84 -12.11
C GLN A 33 -8.54 40.66 -12.44
N LEU A 34 -7.63 40.13 -13.26
CA LEU A 34 -6.40 40.82 -13.71
C LEU A 34 -6.69 42.05 -14.59
N TYR A 35 -7.80 42.07 -15.31
CA TYR A 35 -8.12 43.16 -16.26
C TYR A 35 -8.93 44.33 -15.67
N GLY A 36 -9.49 44.21 -14.46
CA GLY A 36 -10.13 45.34 -13.77
C GLY A 36 -11.15 46.16 -14.59
N VAL A 37 -11.98 45.53 -15.43
CA VAL A 37 -12.90 46.25 -16.33
C VAL A 37 -14.31 46.33 -15.77
N ARG A 38 -14.75 47.55 -15.46
CA ARG A 38 -16.17 47.95 -15.39
C ARG A 38 -16.67 48.23 -16.81
N THR A 39 -17.22 47.22 -17.49
CA THR A 39 -18.32 47.25 -18.51
C THR A 39 -18.21 46.06 -19.48
N PRO A 40 -19.31 45.38 -19.86
CA PRO A 40 -19.25 43.99 -20.31
C PRO A 40 -19.08 43.78 -21.84
N GLU A 41 -19.54 44.70 -22.70
CA GLU A 41 -19.80 44.34 -24.10
C GLU A 41 -18.66 44.58 -25.10
N VAL A 42 -17.64 45.38 -24.77
CA VAL A 42 -16.50 45.64 -25.69
C VAL A 42 -15.26 44.79 -25.36
N ALA A 43 -15.25 44.13 -24.19
CA ALA A 43 -14.13 43.33 -23.72
C ALA A 43 -14.11 41.90 -24.31
N GLU A 44 -15.26 41.27 -24.53
CA GLU A 44 -15.33 39.86 -24.96
C GLU A 44 -14.72 39.63 -26.35
N ALA A 45 -14.92 40.56 -27.29
CA ALA A 45 -14.35 40.45 -28.64
C ALA A 45 -12.83 40.71 -28.67
N GLY A 46 -12.32 41.55 -27.76
CA GLY A 46 -10.89 41.82 -27.60
C GLY A 46 -10.17 40.68 -26.90
N VAL A 47 -10.76 40.15 -25.83
CA VAL A 47 -10.24 39.01 -25.05
C VAL A 47 -10.25 37.75 -25.90
N ALA A 48 -11.29 37.47 -26.70
CA ALA A 48 -11.32 36.30 -27.57
C ALA A 48 -10.25 36.33 -28.66
N ARG A 49 -9.97 37.51 -29.24
CA ARG A 49 -8.91 37.69 -30.25
C ARG A 49 -7.51 37.58 -29.66
N GLU A 50 -7.31 38.08 -28.44
CA GLU A 50 -6.03 37.95 -27.73
C GLU A 50 -5.79 36.51 -27.26
N LEU A 51 -6.85 35.79 -26.83
CA LEU A 51 -6.79 34.37 -26.49
C LEU A 51 -6.45 33.49 -27.71
N GLN A 52 -6.96 33.85 -28.90
CA GLN A 52 -6.60 33.18 -30.16
C GLN A 52 -5.14 33.48 -30.57
N ARG A 53 -4.69 34.73 -30.45
CA ARG A 53 -3.27 35.09 -30.68
C ARG A 53 -2.32 34.38 -29.71
N GLN A 54 -2.68 34.27 -28.43
CA GLN A 54 -1.90 33.53 -27.45
C GLN A 54 -1.89 32.02 -27.71
N LYS A 55 -3.00 31.44 -28.22
CA LYS A 55 -3.05 30.05 -28.67
C LYS A 55 -2.15 29.81 -29.90
N GLU A 56 -2.14 30.73 -30.85
CA GLU A 56 -1.29 30.65 -32.04
C GLU A 56 0.20 30.89 -31.74
N ALA A 57 0.51 31.77 -30.77
CA ALA A 57 1.87 31.99 -30.28
C ALA A 57 2.39 30.79 -29.47
N LYS A 58 1.58 30.21 -28.57
CA LYS A 58 1.91 28.95 -27.85
C LYS A 58 2.17 27.77 -28.79
N ASN A 59 1.52 27.73 -29.95
CA ASN A 59 1.70 26.65 -30.92
C ASN A 59 2.96 26.86 -31.81
N LYS A 60 3.49 28.08 -31.89
CA LYS A 60 4.73 28.41 -32.62
C LYS A 60 5.97 28.48 -31.73
N GLU A 61 5.80 28.77 -30.44
CA GLU A 61 6.87 28.79 -29.42
C GLU A 61 6.88 27.55 -28.51
N ALA A 62 6.24 26.45 -28.94
CA ALA A 62 6.51 25.13 -28.37
C ALA A 62 7.92 24.63 -28.78
N LEU A 63 8.94 25.44 -28.50
CA LEU A 63 10.23 24.91 -28.09
C LEU A 63 9.92 23.99 -26.91
N PRO A 64 10.33 22.72 -26.93
CA PRO A 64 10.11 21.86 -25.79
C PRO A 64 10.84 22.53 -24.64
N PHE A 65 10.09 23.08 -23.68
CA PHE A 65 10.59 23.23 -22.33
C PHE A 65 10.81 21.80 -21.86
N VAL A 66 11.98 21.27 -22.22
CA VAL A 66 12.51 20.03 -21.66
C VAL A 66 12.68 20.38 -20.20
N SER A 67 11.73 19.95 -19.36
CA SER A 67 12.06 19.76 -17.97
C SER A 67 13.27 18.84 -17.98
N LEU A 68 14.46 19.37 -17.66
CA LEU A 68 15.73 18.62 -17.54
C LEU A 68 15.68 17.56 -16.42
N THR A 69 14.49 17.31 -15.91
CA THR A 69 14.14 16.31 -14.94
C THR A 69 13.28 15.30 -15.68
N GLU A 70 13.89 14.26 -16.24
CA GLU A 70 13.14 13.08 -16.69
C GLU A 70 12.14 12.71 -15.58
N GLU A 71 10.84 12.75 -15.90
CA GLU A 71 9.82 12.30 -14.97
C GLU A 71 10.15 10.86 -14.58
N GLU A 72 10.13 10.60 -13.27
CA GLU A 72 10.52 9.32 -12.69
C GLU A 72 9.79 8.20 -13.43
N PHE A 73 10.51 7.37 -14.20
CA PHE A 73 9.94 6.23 -14.89
C PHE A 73 9.34 5.27 -13.86
N VAL A 74 8.06 5.44 -13.56
CA VAL A 74 7.26 4.48 -12.81
C VAL A 74 7.08 3.28 -13.72
N THR A 75 7.99 2.31 -13.61
CA THR A 75 7.91 1.06 -14.35
C THR A 75 6.56 0.39 -14.08
N SER A 76 5.73 0.31 -15.12
CA SER A 76 4.41 -0.30 -15.07
C SER A 76 4.54 -1.82 -15.24
N GLY A 77 4.49 -2.57 -14.15
CA GLY A 77 4.46 -4.03 -14.22
C GLY A 77 4.50 -4.73 -12.86
N SER A 78 4.49 -6.07 -12.88
CA SER A 78 4.83 -6.92 -11.73
C SER A 78 6.35 -7.07 -11.62
N VAL A 79 6.89 -7.02 -10.41
CA VAL A 79 8.32 -7.27 -10.18
C VAL A 79 8.62 -8.75 -10.43
N PRO A 80 9.63 -9.09 -11.24
CA PRO A 80 9.98 -10.48 -11.51
C PRO A 80 10.52 -11.17 -10.25
N PHE A 81 10.23 -12.46 -10.09
CA PHE A 81 10.66 -13.26 -8.93
C PHE A 81 12.19 -13.31 -8.77
N SER A 82 12.93 -13.16 -9.87
CA SER A 82 14.40 -13.11 -9.87
C SER A 82 14.95 -12.02 -8.95
N VAL A 83 14.30 -10.86 -8.86
CA VAL A 83 14.74 -9.73 -8.02
C VAL A 83 14.61 -10.08 -6.54
N TYR A 84 13.54 -10.76 -6.14
CA TYR A 84 13.38 -11.24 -4.77
C TYR A 84 14.43 -12.30 -4.44
N LEU A 85 14.73 -13.20 -5.37
CA LEU A 85 15.75 -14.23 -5.18
C LEU A 85 17.16 -13.63 -5.07
N GLU A 86 17.46 -12.57 -5.82
CA GLU A 86 18.73 -11.85 -5.75
C GLU A 86 18.93 -11.20 -4.37
N TYR A 87 17.88 -10.54 -3.84
CA TYR A 87 17.90 -9.99 -2.48
C TYR A 87 18.15 -11.08 -1.43
N LEU A 88 17.45 -12.20 -1.55
CA LEU A 88 17.60 -13.32 -0.62
C LEU A 88 18.98 -13.99 -0.72
N ARG A 89 19.58 -14.01 -1.92
CA ARG A 89 20.92 -14.56 -2.16
C ARG A 89 22.02 -13.66 -1.61
N SER A 90 21.87 -12.34 -1.70
CA SER A 90 22.86 -11.38 -1.17
C SER A 90 22.95 -11.39 0.35
N GLY A 91 21.92 -11.85 1.07
CA GLY A 91 21.89 -11.99 2.52
C GLY A 91 22.75 -13.12 3.13
N GLY A 92 23.60 -13.78 2.34
CA GLY A 92 24.50 -14.85 2.82
C GLY A 92 24.33 -16.21 2.13
N GLY A 93 23.60 -16.26 1.00
CA GLY A 93 23.44 -17.45 0.17
C GLY A 93 22.27 -18.38 0.56
N LEU A 94 21.97 -19.33 -0.32
CA LEU A 94 20.79 -20.20 -0.21
C LEU A 94 20.82 -21.11 1.01
N LEU A 95 21.98 -21.62 1.40
CA LEU A 95 22.11 -22.52 2.55
C LEU A 95 21.77 -21.82 3.87
N LEU A 96 22.24 -20.59 4.04
CA LEU A 96 21.95 -19.78 5.22
C LEU A 96 20.49 -19.33 5.29
N LEU A 97 19.86 -19.15 4.13
CA LEU A 97 18.42 -18.90 4.02
C LEU A 97 17.59 -20.14 4.39
N LEU A 98 17.99 -21.33 3.91
CA LEU A 98 17.33 -22.57 4.30
C LEU A 98 17.45 -22.80 5.80
N LEU A 99 18.60 -22.49 6.40
CA LEU A 99 18.80 -22.56 7.84
C LEU A 99 17.89 -21.59 8.61
N SER A 100 17.74 -20.34 8.16
CA SER A 100 16.86 -19.38 8.84
C SER A 100 15.39 -19.80 8.76
N LEU A 101 14.93 -20.27 7.59
CA LEU A 101 13.59 -20.83 7.43
C LEU A 101 13.37 -22.05 8.31
N LEU A 102 14.36 -22.96 8.40
CA LEU A 102 14.27 -24.14 9.26
C LEU A 102 14.16 -23.78 10.74
N LEU A 103 14.97 -22.83 11.23
CA LEU A 103 14.91 -22.37 12.63
C LEU A 103 13.56 -21.74 12.96
N LEU A 104 13.05 -20.88 12.09
CA LEU A 104 11.74 -20.26 12.27
C LEU A 104 10.62 -21.30 12.21
N LEU A 105 10.68 -22.26 11.28
CA LEU A 105 9.69 -23.33 11.15
C LEU A 105 9.68 -24.20 12.40
N LEU A 106 10.86 -24.60 12.89
CA LEU A 106 11.00 -25.40 14.10
C LEU A 106 10.46 -24.66 15.33
N GLY A 107 10.78 -23.36 15.45
CA GLY A 107 10.18 -22.50 16.48
C GLY A 107 8.65 -22.50 16.40
N SER A 108 8.09 -22.42 15.19
CA SER A 108 6.63 -22.40 14.98
C SER A 108 5.96 -23.74 15.31
N VAL A 109 6.60 -24.86 14.96
CA VAL A 109 6.13 -26.21 15.30
C VAL A 109 6.16 -26.43 16.81
N LEU A 110 7.21 -25.97 17.51
CA LEU A 110 7.30 -26.06 18.97
C LEU A 110 6.20 -25.24 19.67
N LEU A 111 5.87 -24.06 19.14
CA LEU A 111 4.74 -23.27 19.63
C LEU A 111 3.42 -24.02 19.47
N LEU A 112 3.18 -24.60 18.29
CA LEU A 112 1.98 -25.40 18.03
C LEU A 112 1.90 -26.60 18.99
N LEU A 113 3.02 -27.32 19.16
CA LEU A 113 3.08 -28.48 20.06
C LEU A 113 2.83 -28.08 21.52
N SER A 114 3.37 -26.95 21.97
CA SER A 114 3.13 -26.39 23.30
C SER A 114 1.63 -26.09 23.52
N ASN A 115 0.97 -25.48 22.53
CA ASN A 115 -0.47 -25.21 22.59
C ASN A 115 -1.31 -26.48 22.58
N LEU A 116 -0.95 -27.48 21.76
CA LEU A 116 -1.63 -28.77 21.72
C LEU A 116 -1.48 -29.55 23.02
N LEU A 117 -0.28 -29.53 23.61
CA LEU A 117 -0.02 -30.13 24.91
C LEU A 117 -0.91 -29.47 25.99
N LEU A 118 -0.96 -28.14 26.01
CA LEU A 118 -1.79 -27.40 26.95
C LEU A 118 -3.27 -27.74 26.79
N SER A 119 -3.77 -27.84 25.56
CA SER A 119 -5.14 -28.25 25.26
C SER A 119 -5.43 -29.70 25.71
N ALA A 120 -4.52 -30.64 25.44
CA ALA A 120 -4.68 -32.04 25.84
C ALA A 120 -4.60 -32.24 27.37
N TRP A 121 -3.78 -31.44 28.05
CA TRP A 121 -3.70 -31.41 29.51
C TRP A 121 -4.97 -30.81 30.12
N ALA A 122 -5.48 -29.71 29.57
CA ALA A 122 -6.74 -29.10 30.00
C ALA A 122 -7.93 -30.08 29.90
N ASP A 123 -7.98 -30.88 28.84
CA ASP A 123 -9.00 -31.93 28.65
C ASP A 123 -8.79 -33.18 29.51
N ARG A 124 -7.75 -33.22 30.37
CA ARG A 124 -7.32 -34.40 31.16
C ARG A 124 -7.11 -35.68 30.33
N LYS A 125 -6.84 -35.54 29.03
CA LYS A 125 -6.53 -36.68 28.13
C LYS A 125 -5.15 -37.27 28.43
N LEU A 126 -4.24 -36.46 28.97
CA LEU A 126 -2.91 -36.87 29.42
C LEU A 126 -2.92 -37.12 30.93
N GLN A 127 -2.63 -38.35 31.35
CA GLN A 127 -2.45 -38.71 32.77
C GLN A 127 -1.07 -38.28 33.29
N LEU A 128 -0.71 -37.01 33.10
CA LEU A 128 0.52 -36.43 33.62
C LEU A 128 0.25 -35.76 34.97
N THR A 129 1.22 -35.77 35.88
CA THR A 129 1.16 -34.95 37.09
C THR A 129 1.24 -33.48 36.72
N ASP A 130 0.58 -32.60 37.50
CA ASP A 130 0.54 -31.16 37.22
C ASP A 130 1.95 -30.56 37.11
N ALA A 131 2.88 -31.01 37.97
CA ALA A 131 4.28 -30.60 37.92
C ALA A 131 5.00 -31.06 36.64
N ALA A 132 4.69 -32.25 36.11
CA ALA A 132 5.27 -32.75 34.87
C ALA A 132 4.70 -32.06 33.63
N ALA A 133 3.39 -31.79 33.60
CA ALA A 133 2.75 -31.06 32.51
C ALA A 133 3.28 -29.61 32.42
N LEU A 134 3.38 -28.93 33.57
CA LEU A 134 3.89 -27.56 33.63
C LEU A 134 5.36 -27.48 33.23
N SER A 135 6.20 -28.44 33.67
CA SER A 135 7.61 -28.46 33.30
C SER A 135 7.83 -28.75 31.81
N LEU A 136 7.04 -29.65 31.22
CA LEU A 136 7.09 -29.92 29.78
C LEU A 136 6.62 -28.71 28.96
N PHE A 137 5.54 -28.04 29.37
CA PHE A 137 5.07 -26.80 28.75
C PHE A 137 6.14 -25.71 28.81
N ALA A 138 6.76 -25.50 29.96
CA ALA A 138 7.85 -24.53 30.13
C ALA A 138 9.07 -24.88 29.25
N ALA A 139 9.44 -26.16 29.15
CA ALA A 139 10.53 -26.62 28.31
C ALA A 139 10.26 -26.38 26.81
N LEU A 140 9.05 -26.71 26.33
CA LEU A 140 8.65 -26.44 24.94
C LEU A 140 8.58 -24.94 24.64
N GLY A 141 8.05 -24.14 25.56
CA GLY A 141 8.04 -22.68 25.46
C GLY A 141 9.44 -22.08 25.42
N GLY A 142 10.35 -22.58 26.25
CA GLY A 142 11.77 -22.17 26.25
C GLY A 142 12.47 -22.51 24.93
N LEU A 143 12.26 -23.72 24.40
CA LEU A 143 12.79 -24.12 23.10
C LEU A 143 12.20 -23.28 21.97
N HIS A 144 10.89 -23.03 21.98
CA HIS A 144 10.23 -22.14 21.02
C HIS A 144 10.90 -20.76 21.00
N LEU A 145 11.10 -20.16 22.18
CA LEU A 145 11.74 -18.85 22.30
C LEU A 145 13.16 -18.89 21.73
N LEU A 146 13.94 -19.91 22.07
CA LEU A 146 15.33 -20.06 21.61
C LEU A 146 15.43 -20.19 20.09
N PHE A 147 14.66 -21.09 19.48
CA PHE A 147 14.68 -21.30 18.02
C PHE A 147 14.12 -20.10 17.26
N SER A 148 13.04 -19.49 17.76
CA SER A 148 12.46 -18.30 17.14
C SER A 148 13.42 -17.12 17.22
N ALA A 149 14.03 -16.86 18.39
CA ALA A 149 15.02 -15.80 18.55
C ALA A 149 16.25 -16.02 17.65
N ALA A 150 16.76 -17.25 17.57
CA ALA A 150 17.85 -17.59 16.66
C ALA A 150 17.46 -17.35 15.19
N GLY A 151 16.25 -17.75 14.79
CA GLY A 151 15.70 -17.48 13.46
C GLY A 151 15.60 -15.99 13.15
N PHE A 152 15.02 -15.20 14.05
CA PHE A 152 14.90 -13.74 13.91
C PHE A 152 16.25 -13.05 13.82
N LEU A 153 17.21 -13.41 14.68
CA LEU A 153 18.57 -12.86 14.66
C LEU A 153 19.28 -13.20 13.33
N ARG A 154 19.08 -14.42 12.81
CA ARG A 154 19.64 -14.82 11.52
C ARG A 154 19.03 -14.04 10.36
N VAL A 155 17.71 -13.81 10.35
CA VAL A 155 17.04 -12.98 9.33
C VAL A 155 17.52 -11.54 9.41
N ALA A 156 17.63 -10.96 10.62
CA ALA A 156 18.16 -9.62 10.81
C ALA A 156 19.61 -9.49 10.32
N ALA A 157 20.46 -10.48 10.63
CA ALA A 157 21.84 -10.52 10.13
C ALA A 157 21.89 -10.64 8.59
N ALA A 158 20.99 -11.43 8.00
CA ALA A 158 20.88 -11.56 6.54
C ALA A 158 20.42 -10.26 5.87
N ALA A 159 19.46 -9.55 6.46
CA ALA A 159 19.01 -8.24 6.00
C ALA A 159 20.16 -7.22 6.00
N VAL A 160 20.94 -7.15 7.08
CA VAL A 160 22.12 -6.27 7.16
C VAL A 160 23.19 -6.66 6.15
N ALA A 161 23.39 -7.95 5.89
CA ALA A 161 24.33 -8.40 4.87
C ALA A 161 23.87 -8.00 3.45
N ALA A 162 22.59 -8.19 3.15
CA ALA A 162 22.00 -7.77 1.87
C ALA A 162 22.09 -6.25 1.69
N ALA A 163 21.71 -5.48 2.71
CA ALA A 163 21.84 -4.01 2.75
C ALA A 163 23.25 -3.54 2.39
N LYS A 164 24.28 -4.11 3.05
CA LYS A 164 25.69 -3.80 2.79
C LYS A 164 26.09 -4.14 1.36
N HIS A 165 25.63 -5.27 0.82
CA HIS A 165 25.94 -5.68 -0.55
C HIS A 165 25.35 -4.69 -1.57
N PHE A 166 24.07 -4.35 -1.44
CA PHE A 166 23.42 -3.39 -2.34
C PHE A 166 24.00 -1.98 -2.19
N HIS A 167 24.32 -1.56 -0.96
CA HIS A 167 24.98 -0.28 -0.73
C HIS A 167 26.34 -0.19 -1.41
N HIS A 168 27.19 -1.20 -1.24
CA HIS A 168 28.50 -1.21 -1.86
C HIS A 168 28.41 -1.24 -3.39
N SER A 169 27.55 -2.09 -3.94
CA SER A 169 27.34 -2.19 -5.39
C SER A 169 26.80 -0.88 -5.99
N LEU A 170 25.84 -0.22 -5.33
CA LEU A 170 25.30 1.06 -5.80
C LEU A 170 26.33 2.18 -5.74
N VAL A 171 27.14 2.26 -4.68
CA VAL A 171 28.21 3.26 -4.56
C VAL A 171 29.29 3.03 -5.62
N GLN A 172 29.71 1.79 -5.85
CA GLN A 172 30.68 1.47 -6.91
C GLN A 172 30.14 1.86 -8.30
N THR A 173 28.90 1.49 -8.59
CA THR A 173 28.25 1.83 -9.88
C THR A 173 28.19 3.34 -10.09
N LEU A 174 27.99 4.13 -9.03
CA LEU A 174 27.99 5.59 -9.11
C LEU A 174 29.38 6.17 -9.33
N ILE A 175 30.42 5.60 -8.70
CA ILE A 175 31.80 6.02 -8.92
C ILE A 175 32.23 5.73 -10.37
N ASP A 176 31.79 4.61 -10.92
CA ASP A 176 32.09 4.19 -12.29
C ASP A 176 31.22 4.88 -13.35
N ALA A 177 30.24 5.71 -12.94
CA ALA A 177 29.33 6.38 -13.86
C ALA A 177 30.05 7.53 -14.63
N PRO A 178 29.73 7.73 -15.92
CA PRO A 178 30.32 8.81 -16.70
C PRO A 178 29.89 10.19 -16.18
N LEU A 179 30.75 11.20 -16.33
CA LEU A 179 30.43 12.59 -15.97
C LEU A 179 29.12 13.10 -16.58
N SER A 180 28.78 12.64 -17.80
CA SER A 180 27.51 13.00 -18.46
C SER A 180 26.27 12.61 -17.66
N PHE A 181 26.33 11.55 -16.84
CA PHE A 181 25.24 11.17 -15.95
C PHE A 181 25.01 12.20 -14.83
N PHE A 182 26.09 12.80 -14.32
CA PHE A 182 26.03 13.81 -13.27
C PHE A 182 25.64 15.19 -13.80
N ASP A 183 25.92 15.48 -15.07
CA ASP A 183 25.46 16.70 -15.74
C ASP A 183 23.95 16.65 -16.03
N SER A 184 23.41 15.47 -16.37
CA SER A 184 21.97 15.29 -16.65
C SER A 184 21.13 15.05 -15.41
N THR A 185 21.71 14.51 -14.33
CA THR A 185 20.97 14.08 -13.15
C THR A 185 21.39 14.89 -11.93
N PRO A 186 20.49 15.71 -11.34
CA PRO A 186 20.87 16.53 -10.19
C PRO A 186 21.28 15.63 -9.01
N VAL A 187 22.40 15.97 -8.37
CA VAL A 187 23.00 15.20 -7.25
C VAL A 187 21.97 14.96 -6.14
N GLY A 188 21.10 15.93 -5.86
CA GLY A 188 20.01 15.79 -4.88
C GLY A 188 19.03 14.66 -5.21
N ARG A 189 18.72 14.41 -6.49
CA ARG A 189 17.84 13.32 -6.92
C ARG A 189 18.50 11.95 -6.72
N VAL A 190 19.77 11.83 -7.07
CA VAL A 190 20.55 10.60 -6.86
C VAL A 190 20.58 10.25 -5.37
N LEU A 191 20.88 11.24 -4.52
CA LEU A 191 20.91 11.06 -3.07
C LEU A 191 19.53 10.69 -2.51
N GLN A 192 18.46 11.39 -2.89
CA GLN A 192 17.11 11.10 -2.42
C GLN A 192 16.66 9.69 -2.82
N ARG A 193 16.97 9.25 -4.04
CA ARG A 193 16.65 7.91 -4.52
C ARG A 193 17.43 6.85 -3.75
N LEU A 194 18.73 7.02 -3.56
CA LEU A 194 19.56 6.11 -2.77
C LEU A 194 19.04 5.97 -1.34
N LEU A 195 18.79 7.08 -0.65
CA LEU A 195 18.31 7.08 0.73
C LEU A 195 16.96 6.34 0.86
N ARG A 196 16.01 6.62 -0.06
CA ARG A 196 14.71 5.95 -0.07
C ARG A 196 14.83 4.45 -0.37
N CYS A 197 15.66 4.07 -1.35
CA CYS A 197 15.89 2.67 -1.69
C CYS A 197 16.56 1.91 -0.54
N MET A 198 17.58 2.48 0.11
CA MET A 198 18.24 1.87 1.27
C MET A 198 17.28 1.71 2.44
N SER A 199 16.52 2.76 2.78
CA SER A 199 15.50 2.67 3.84
C SER A 199 14.48 1.56 3.56
N THR A 200 14.08 1.39 2.29
CA THR A 200 13.16 0.31 1.91
C THR A 200 13.80 -1.08 2.03
N LEU A 201 15.06 -1.24 1.61
CA LEU A 201 15.79 -2.51 1.63
C LEU A 201 16.20 -2.96 3.05
N ASP A 202 16.50 -1.99 3.93
CA ASP A 202 17.09 -2.25 5.24
C ASP A 202 16.02 -2.41 6.33
N GLU A 203 14.88 -1.73 6.18
CA GLU A 203 13.82 -1.69 7.19
C GLU A 203 12.51 -2.31 6.70
N GLN A 204 11.95 -1.77 5.61
CA GLN A 204 10.60 -2.14 5.19
C GLN A 204 10.51 -3.56 4.61
N LEU A 205 11.48 -3.95 3.79
CA LEU A 205 11.49 -5.25 3.12
C LEU A 205 11.71 -6.41 4.11
N PRO A 206 12.70 -6.38 5.03
CA PRO A 206 12.84 -7.40 6.07
C PRO A 206 11.61 -7.53 6.96
N ALA A 207 11.05 -6.39 7.41
CA ALA A 207 9.85 -6.39 8.22
C ALA A 207 8.67 -7.03 7.48
N SER A 208 8.46 -6.68 6.21
CA SER A 208 7.39 -7.24 5.38
C SER A 208 7.55 -8.74 5.14
N LEU A 209 8.78 -9.21 4.87
CA LEU A 209 9.07 -10.64 4.70
C LEU A 209 8.79 -11.42 5.98
N LEU A 210 9.14 -10.85 7.13
CA LEU A 210 8.91 -11.47 8.42
C LEU A 210 7.42 -11.53 8.76
N SER A 211 6.69 -10.44 8.56
CA SER A 211 5.23 -10.40 8.71
C SER A 211 4.53 -11.37 7.75
N PHE A 212 5.01 -11.49 6.52
CA PHE A 212 4.50 -12.47 5.55
C PHE A 212 4.73 -13.90 6.05
N TYR A 213 5.94 -14.21 6.52
CA TYR A 213 6.27 -15.51 7.09
C TYR A 213 5.38 -15.87 8.28
N THR A 214 5.26 -14.97 9.28
CA THR A 214 4.47 -15.25 10.48
C THR A 214 3.00 -15.42 10.14
N THR A 215 2.46 -14.61 9.22
CA THR A 215 1.07 -14.72 8.75
C THR A 215 0.85 -16.03 8.00
N LEU A 216 1.76 -16.41 7.10
CA LEU A 216 1.69 -17.65 6.33
C LEU A 216 1.67 -18.87 7.27
N VAL A 217 2.62 -18.95 8.20
CA VAL A 217 2.71 -20.07 9.12
C VAL A 217 1.51 -20.13 10.06
N THR A 218 1.06 -18.99 10.59
CA THR A 218 -0.15 -18.94 11.42
C THR A 218 -1.37 -19.42 10.63
N CYS A 219 -1.53 -18.97 9.40
CA CYS A 219 -2.62 -19.40 8.51
C CYS A 219 -2.55 -20.91 8.26
N CYS A 220 -1.38 -21.45 7.90
CA CYS A 220 -1.18 -22.88 7.70
C CYS A 220 -1.48 -23.69 8.96
N CYS A 221 -0.97 -23.27 10.13
CA CYS A 221 -1.24 -23.93 11.40
C CYS A 221 -2.74 -23.92 11.74
N CYS A 222 -3.42 -22.78 11.57
CA CYS A 222 -4.87 -22.68 11.78
C CYS A 222 -5.63 -23.60 10.82
N LEU A 223 -5.31 -23.60 9.53
CA LEU A 223 -5.97 -24.45 8.53
C LEU A 223 -5.76 -25.94 8.83
N LEU A 224 -4.54 -26.35 9.21
CA LEU A 224 -4.24 -27.73 9.59
C LEU A 224 -5.02 -28.14 10.85
N LEU A 225 -4.99 -27.31 11.89
CA LEU A 225 -5.67 -27.58 13.15
C LEU A 225 -7.18 -27.69 12.96
N VAL A 226 -7.78 -26.72 12.28
CA VAL A 226 -9.21 -26.73 11.97
C VAL A 226 -9.57 -27.90 11.06
N GLY A 227 -8.73 -28.23 10.08
CA GLY A 227 -8.96 -29.38 9.19
C GLY A 227 -8.96 -30.72 9.94
N CYS A 228 -8.07 -30.89 10.92
CA CYS A 228 -8.02 -32.08 11.76
C CYS A 228 -9.19 -32.16 12.76
N CYS A 229 -9.55 -31.03 13.39
CA CYS A 229 -10.57 -31.02 14.44
C CYS A 229 -12.01 -30.93 13.89
N LEU A 230 -12.25 -30.18 12.81
CA LEU A 230 -13.56 -29.96 12.20
C LEU A 230 -13.47 -30.06 10.65
N PRO A 231 -13.30 -31.26 10.06
CA PRO A 231 -13.17 -31.39 8.61
C PRO A 231 -14.39 -30.90 7.83
N LEU A 232 -15.60 -31.02 8.40
CA LEU A 232 -16.84 -30.49 7.80
C LEU A 232 -16.85 -28.96 7.71
N PHE A 233 -16.12 -28.27 8.59
CA PHE A 233 -15.99 -26.82 8.55
C PHE A 233 -15.26 -26.33 7.29
N LEU A 234 -14.27 -27.09 6.80
CA LEU A 234 -13.55 -26.74 5.57
C LEU A 234 -14.49 -26.70 4.35
N LEU A 235 -15.48 -27.60 4.30
CA LEU A 235 -16.49 -27.60 3.24
C LEU A 235 -17.35 -26.33 3.27
N ALA A 236 -17.72 -25.86 4.47
CA ALA A 236 -18.47 -24.62 4.64
C ALA A 236 -17.61 -23.36 4.38
N ALA A 237 -16.30 -23.43 4.63
CA ALA A 237 -15.35 -22.35 4.37
C ALA A 237 -14.97 -22.19 2.89
N ALA A 238 -15.00 -23.26 2.11
CA ALA A 238 -14.65 -23.27 0.68
C ALA A 238 -15.38 -22.20 -0.17
N PRO A 239 -16.72 -22.01 -0.10
CA PRO A 239 -17.40 -20.96 -0.86
C PRO A 239 -17.00 -19.54 -0.42
N LEU A 240 -16.71 -19.34 0.87
CA LEU A 240 -16.26 -18.06 1.40
C LEU A 240 -14.82 -17.74 0.94
N LEU A 241 -13.96 -18.76 0.88
CA LEU A 241 -12.61 -18.63 0.32
C LEU A 241 -12.67 -18.24 -1.17
N LEU A 242 -13.54 -18.87 -1.96
CA LEU A 242 -13.74 -18.48 -3.37
C LEU A 242 -14.19 -17.03 -3.51
N LEU A 243 -15.15 -16.59 -2.68
CA LEU A 243 -15.60 -15.20 -2.66
C LEU A 243 -14.45 -14.25 -2.30
N TYR A 244 -13.65 -14.58 -1.28
CA TYR A 244 -12.48 -13.81 -0.89
C TYR A 244 -11.46 -13.71 -2.03
N LEU A 245 -11.14 -14.82 -2.71
CA LEU A 245 -10.20 -14.82 -3.85
C LEU A 245 -10.68 -13.93 -4.99
N ARG A 246 -11.99 -13.89 -5.28
CA ARG A 246 -12.57 -12.98 -6.28
C ARG A 246 -12.44 -11.51 -5.87
N VAL A 247 -12.69 -11.20 -4.61
CA VAL A 247 -12.49 -9.84 -4.07
C VAL A 247 -11.01 -9.45 -4.13
N GLN A 248 -10.11 -10.35 -3.74
CA GLN A 248 -8.67 -10.12 -3.75
C GLN A 248 -8.13 -9.81 -5.15
N GLN A 249 -8.61 -10.52 -6.18
CA GLN A 249 -8.24 -10.26 -7.57
C GLN A 249 -8.57 -8.83 -8.03
N SER A 250 -9.61 -8.22 -7.48
CA SER A 250 -9.97 -6.83 -7.76
C SER A 250 -9.25 -5.84 -6.84
N PHE A 251 -9.10 -6.19 -5.56
CA PHE A 251 -8.48 -5.32 -4.55
C PHE A 251 -7.00 -5.05 -4.83
N VAL A 252 -6.21 -6.08 -5.15
CA VAL A 252 -4.75 -5.97 -5.33
C VAL A 252 -4.36 -4.97 -6.44
N PRO A 253 -4.93 -5.02 -7.66
CA PRO A 253 -4.62 -4.03 -8.68
C PRO A 253 -5.09 -2.61 -8.30
N THR A 254 -6.28 -2.47 -7.73
CA THR A 254 -6.81 -1.17 -7.30
C THR A 254 -5.97 -0.53 -6.21
N SER A 255 -5.62 -1.29 -5.15
CA SER A 255 -4.77 -0.82 -4.06
C SER A 255 -3.39 -0.38 -4.57
N ARG A 256 -2.78 -1.15 -5.49
CA ARG A 256 -1.50 -0.80 -6.11
C ARG A 256 -1.58 0.48 -6.95
N GLN A 257 -2.63 0.63 -7.77
CA GLN A 257 -2.82 1.86 -8.56
C GLN A 257 -3.03 3.08 -7.64
N LEU A 258 -3.78 2.91 -6.56
CA LEU A 258 -4.03 3.97 -5.59
C LEU A 258 -2.76 4.39 -4.85
N GLN A 259 -1.92 3.42 -4.42
CA GLN A 259 -0.60 3.70 -3.86
C GLN A 259 0.32 4.44 -4.86
N ARG A 260 0.23 4.11 -6.16
CA ARG A 260 0.98 4.83 -7.21
C ARG A 260 0.50 6.27 -7.36
N LEU A 261 -0.81 6.51 -7.39
CA LEU A 261 -1.36 7.87 -7.44
C LEU A 261 -0.98 8.68 -6.20
N GLU A 262 -1.04 8.06 -5.03
CA GLU A 262 -0.62 8.68 -3.77
C GLU A 262 0.87 9.08 -3.79
N ALA A 263 1.74 8.19 -4.27
CA ALA A 263 3.16 8.49 -4.43
C ALA A 263 3.40 9.60 -5.46
N ALA A 264 2.69 9.57 -6.60
CA ALA A 264 2.78 10.58 -7.65
C ALA A 264 2.30 11.97 -7.19
N ALA A 265 1.32 12.05 -6.29
CA ALA A 265 0.83 13.32 -5.74
C ALA A 265 1.75 13.91 -4.65
N LYS A 266 2.41 13.05 -3.85
CA LYS A 266 3.30 13.47 -2.76
C LYS A 266 4.61 14.12 -3.25
N GLY A 267 5.16 13.67 -4.38
CA GLY A 267 6.39 14.20 -4.96
C GLY A 267 6.31 15.70 -5.28
N PRO A 268 5.37 16.13 -6.16
CA PRO A 268 5.19 17.53 -6.53
C PRO A 268 4.86 18.46 -5.37
N LEU A 269 4.16 17.97 -4.33
CA LEU A 269 3.87 18.74 -3.13
C LEU A 269 5.16 19.09 -2.37
N LEU A 270 6.04 18.10 -2.16
CA LEU A 270 7.34 18.32 -1.49
C LEU A 270 8.24 19.24 -2.31
N SER A 271 8.35 19.02 -3.61
CA SER A 271 9.12 19.90 -4.50
C SER A 271 8.62 21.34 -4.46
N PHE A 272 7.30 21.54 -4.46
CA PHE A 272 6.71 22.87 -4.36
C PHE A 272 7.01 23.55 -3.01
N PHE A 273 6.97 22.81 -1.90
CA PHE A 273 7.37 23.38 -0.60
C PHE A 273 8.84 23.81 -0.56
N LEU A 274 9.74 23.05 -1.18
CA LEU A 274 11.15 23.43 -1.28
C LEU A 274 11.32 24.69 -2.14
N GLU A 275 10.62 24.77 -3.27
CA GLU A 275 10.61 25.96 -4.14
C GLU A 275 10.08 27.21 -3.41
N LEU A 276 9.05 27.07 -2.57
CA LEU A 276 8.54 28.16 -1.73
C LEU A 276 9.55 28.61 -0.67
N LEU A 277 10.33 27.68 -0.10
CA LEU A 277 11.35 27.99 0.91
C LEU A 277 12.54 28.74 0.29
N GLU A 278 13.01 28.29 -0.88
CA GLU A 278 14.08 28.95 -1.63
C GLU A 278 13.62 30.31 -2.19
N GLY A 279 12.39 30.38 -2.70
CA GLY A 279 11.78 31.57 -3.29
C GLY A 279 11.08 32.51 -2.30
N ARG A 280 11.30 32.35 -0.98
CA ARG A 280 10.56 33.12 0.03
C ARG A 280 10.68 34.64 -0.17
N GLU A 281 11.90 35.12 -0.37
CA GLU A 281 12.18 36.55 -0.51
C GLU A 281 11.61 37.13 -1.81
N THR A 282 11.64 36.37 -2.91
CA THR A 282 11.08 36.79 -4.19
C THR A 282 9.55 36.81 -4.16
N ILE A 283 8.91 35.84 -3.52
CA ILE A 283 7.45 35.80 -3.32
C ILE A 283 6.99 36.97 -2.44
N ALA A 284 7.77 37.30 -1.40
CA ALA A 284 7.49 38.45 -0.54
C ALA A 284 7.62 39.78 -1.31
N ALA A 285 8.67 39.93 -2.12
CA ALA A 285 8.88 41.11 -2.95
C ALA A 285 7.78 41.31 -4.00
N LEU A 286 7.25 40.22 -4.58
CA LEU A 286 6.17 40.24 -5.57
C LEU A 286 4.76 40.29 -4.95
N GLN A 287 4.64 40.22 -3.62
CA GLN A 287 3.36 40.19 -2.89
C GLN A 287 2.41 39.07 -3.33
N GLN A 288 2.95 37.94 -3.80
CA GLN A 288 2.18 36.80 -4.35
C GLN A 288 1.87 35.69 -3.33
N GLN A 289 1.96 36.00 -2.03
CA GLN A 289 1.85 35.02 -0.94
C GLN A 289 0.51 34.28 -0.95
N GLN A 290 -0.59 34.99 -1.16
CA GLN A 290 -1.95 34.41 -1.18
C GLN A 290 -2.15 33.45 -2.36
N GLN A 291 -1.64 33.79 -3.55
CA GLN A 291 -1.73 32.93 -4.72
C GLN A 291 -0.94 31.62 -4.51
N GLN A 292 0.28 31.73 -3.95
CA GLN A 292 1.09 30.55 -3.65
C GLN A 292 0.49 29.68 -2.54
N LEU A 293 -0.16 30.29 -1.54
CA LEU A 293 -0.89 29.59 -0.50
C LEU A 293 -2.06 28.77 -1.07
N LEU A 294 -2.86 29.36 -1.97
CA LEU A 294 -3.96 28.64 -2.63
C LEU A 294 -3.46 27.44 -3.45
N LEU A 295 -2.35 27.59 -4.17
CA LEU A 295 -1.71 26.49 -4.89
C LEU A 295 -1.20 25.40 -3.93
N ALA A 296 -0.65 25.79 -2.77
CA ALA A 296 -0.23 24.85 -1.73
C ALA A 296 -1.42 24.04 -1.21
N HIS A 297 -2.53 24.70 -0.91
CA HIS A 297 -3.77 24.04 -0.46
C HIS A 297 -4.30 23.07 -1.51
N ALA A 298 -4.38 23.46 -2.78
CA ALA A 298 -4.86 22.58 -3.85
C ALA A 298 -3.99 21.31 -3.99
N LYS A 299 -2.66 21.44 -3.95
CA LYS A 299 -1.74 20.29 -4.01
C LYS A 299 -1.84 19.41 -2.74
N ALA A 300 -1.97 20.03 -1.57
CA ALA A 300 -2.12 19.32 -0.30
C ALA A 300 -3.45 18.55 -0.23
N ASP A 301 -4.55 19.14 -0.70
CA ASP A 301 -5.86 18.51 -0.77
C ASP A 301 -5.86 17.30 -1.69
N CYS A 302 -5.22 17.40 -2.86
CA CYS A 302 -5.07 16.26 -3.78
C CYS A 302 -4.34 15.08 -3.11
N SER A 303 -3.20 15.34 -2.48
CA SER A 303 -2.42 14.32 -1.75
C SER A 303 -3.21 13.71 -0.58
N THR A 304 -3.95 14.54 0.15
CA THR A 304 -4.76 14.12 1.31
C THR A 304 -5.96 13.29 0.89
N LYS A 305 -6.66 13.68 -0.19
CA LYS A 305 -7.77 12.90 -0.78
C LYS A 305 -7.31 11.49 -1.18
N LEU A 306 -6.16 11.37 -1.84
CA LEU A 306 -5.60 10.08 -2.24
C LEU A 306 -5.19 9.22 -1.04
N SER A 307 -4.55 9.83 -0.04
CA SER A 307 -4.18 9.15 1.21
C SER A 307 -5.42 8.66 1.96
N TYR A 308 -6.49 9.46 2.02
CA TYR A 308 -7.76 9.08 2.62
C TYR A 308 -8.43 7.92 1.87
N LEU A 309 -8.44 7.97 0.54
CA LEU A 309 -8.99 6.89 -0.29
C LEU A 309 -8.21 5.58 -0.08
N SER A 310 -6.89 5.64 0.05
CA SER A 310 -6.01 4.51 0.36
C SER A 310 -6.40 3.86 1.69
N LEU A 311 -6.62 4.68 2.72
CA LEU A 311 -7.11 4.22 4.03
C LEU A 311 -8.51 3.61 3.93
N ALA A 312 -9.44 4.25 3.21
CA ALA A 312 -10.81 3.80 3.05
C ALA A 312 -10.88 2.42 2.36
N VAL A 313 -10.09 2.20 1.31
CA VAL A 313 -9.99 0.91 0.61
C VAL A 313 -9.43 -0.18 1.52
N ASN A 314 -8.41 0.12 2.33
CA ASN A 314 -7.88 -0.83 3.32
C ASN A 314 -8.92 -1.18 4.40
N ARG A 315 -9.67 -0.18 4.88
CA ARG A 315 -10.76 -0.39 5.84
C ARG A 315 -11.88 -1.22 5.24
N TRP A 316 -12.28 -0.96 4.00
CA TRP A 316 -13.31 -1.72 3.30
C TRP A 316 -12.96 -3.22 3.22
N LEU A 317 -11.72 -3.55 2.86
CA LEU A 317 -11.27 -4.95 2.86
C LEU A 317 -11.31 -5.59 4.26
N ALA A 318 -10.89 -4.85 5.28
CA ALA A 318 -10.91 -5.33 6.67
C ALA A 318 -12.34 -5.62 7.15
N TRP A 319 -13.29 -4.73 6.84
CA TRP A 319 -14.72 -4.94 7.13
C TRP A 319 -15.28 -6.16 6.40
N LEU A 320 -14.93 -6.35 5.13
CA LEU A 320 -15.36 -7.51 4.35
C LEU A 320 -14.82 -8.82 4.94
N LEU A 321 -13.53 -8.86 5.33
CA LEU A 321 -12.94 -10.00 6.02
C LEU A 321 -13.64 -10.31 7.35
N LEU A 322 -13.96 -9.28 8.13
CA LEU A 322 -14.65 -9.42 9.42
C LEU A 322 -16.09 -9.95 9.22
N LEU A 323 -16.79 -9.46 8.20
CA LEU A 323 -18.12 -9.93 7.83
C LEU A 323 -18.09 -11.41 7.41
N LEU A 324 -17.13 -11.81 6.57
CA LEU A 324 -16.96 -13.22 6.17
C LEU A 324 -16.70 -14.12 7.38
N LEU A 325 -15.87 -13.66 8.34
CA LEU A 325 -15.59 -14.38 9.57
C LEU A 325 -16.85 -14.52 10.44
N LEU A 326 -17.65 -13.46 10.56
CA LEU A 326 -18.92 -13.50 11.31
C LEU A 326 -19.93 -14.46 10.67
N LEU A 327 -20.09 -14.44 9.34
CA LEU A 327 -20.96 -15.37 8.61
C LEU A 327 -20.54 -16.83 8.83
N LEU A 328 -19.24 -17.08 8.90
CA LEU A 328 -18.67 -18.40 9.13
C LEU A 328 -18.84 -18.87 10.59
N GLN A 329 -18.70 -17.98 11.58
CA GLN A 329 -18.99 -18.28 12.98
C GLN A 329 -20.48 -18.60 13.22
N GLN A 330 -21.39 -17.85 12.60
CA GLN A 330 -22.84 -18.11 12.68
C GLN A 330 -23.21 -19.50 12.16
N LYS A 331 -22.60 -19.94 11.05
CA LYS A 331 -22.84 -21.27 10.47
C LYS A 331 -22.21 -22.42 11.26
N ALA A 332 -21.08 -22.19 11.93
CA ALA A 332 -20.35 -23.22 12.66
C ALA A 332 -20.92 -23.52 14.05
N LEU A 333 -21.63 -22.57 14.67
CA LEU A 333 -22.05 -22.69 16.07
C LEU A 333 -23.46 -23.32 16.27
N PHE A 334 -24.35 -23.32 15.27
CA PHE A 334 -25.74 -23.81 15.46
C PHE A 334 -26.37 -24.45 14.19
N PRO A 335 -26.38 -25.79 14.07
CA PRO A 335 -26.98 -26.48 12.92
C PRO A 335 -28.52 -26.51 12.86
N GLN A 336 -29.26 -26.09 13.91
CA GLN A 336 -30.68 -26.48 14.03
C GLN A 336 -31.76 -25.39 14.17
N GLU A 337 -31.46 -24.11 14.47
CA GLU A 337 -32.55 -23.15 14.84
C GLU A 337 -32.71 -21.88 13.99
N TRP A 338 -32.04 -21.77 12.83
CA TRP A 338 -32.09 -20.52 12.04
C TRP A 338 -33.15 -20.45 10.93
N GLY A 339 -33.99 -21.47 10.75
CA GLY A 339 -35.19 -21.33 9.92
C GLY A 339 -36.08 -20.19 10.43
N ASP A 340 -36.25 -20.13 11.75
CA ASP A 340 -37.18 -19.20 12.37
C ASP A 340 -36.59 -17.81 12.53
N LEU A 341 -35.29 -17.67 12.79
CA LEU A 341 -34.63 -16.36 12.87
C LEU A 341 -34.37 -15.73 11.50
N LEU A 342 -34.13 -16.51 10.44
CA LEU A 342 -34.14 -15.99 9.07
C LEU A 342 -35.54 -15.54 8.65
N LEU A 343 -36.59 -16.28 9.03
CA LEU A 343 -37.97 -15.85 8.84
C LEU A 343 -38.29 -14.60 9.65
N LEU A 344 -37.76 -14.47 10.87
CA LEU A 344 -37.96 -13.30 11.74
C LEU A 344 -37.20 -12.08 11.21
N LEU A 345 -35.97 -12.24 10.73
CA LEU A 345 -35.21 -11.17 10.04
C LEU A 345 -35.82 -10.79 8.70
N LEU A 346 -36.31 -11.75 7.91
CA LEU A 346 -37.05 -11.46 6.67
C LEU A 346 -38.39 -10.78 6.96
N SER A 347 -39.06 -11.10 8.08
CA SER A 347 -40.28 -10.42 8.52
C SER A 347 -40.01 -8.98 8.98
N LEU A 348 -38.87 -8.73 9.65
CA LEU A 348 -38.43 -7.40 10.05
C LEU A 348 -37.96 -6.55 8.87
N LEU A 349 -37.27 -7.15 7.89
CA LEU A 349 -36.92 -6.50 6.62
C LEU A 349 -38.16 -6.20 5.78
N ARG A 350 -39.15 -7.10 5.73
CA ARG A 350 -40.42 -6.86 5.03
C ARG A 350 -41.27 -5.76 5.71
N SER A 351 -41.21 -5.65 7.03
CA SER A 351 -41.87 -4.61 7.82
C SER A 351 -41.29 -3.21 7.56
N ASN A 352 -39.96 -3.09 7.42
CA ASN A 352 -39.27 -1.81 7.19
C ASN A 352 -39.19 -1.38 5.71
N LEU A 353 -39.73 -2.17 4.77
CA LEU A 353 -39.74 -1.85 3.33
C LEU A 353 -41.13 -1.50 2.77
N ILE A 354 -42.18 -1.52 3.60
CA ILE A 354 -43.55 -1.13 3.22
C ILE A 354 -44.12 -0.06 4.20
N GLY A 355 -43.25 0.71 4.85
CA GLY A 355 -43.64 1.87 5.67
C GLY A 355 -43.05 3.15 5.13
#